data_AF-A0A7C1IFL2-F1
#
_entry.id   AF-A0A7C1IFL2-F1
#
_cell.length_a   1.000
_cell.length_b   1.000
_cell.length_c   1.000
_cell.angle_alpha   90.00
_cell.angle_beta   90.00
_cell.angle_gamma   90.00
#
_symmetry.space_group_name_H-M   'P 1'
#
loop_
_entity.id
_entity.type
_entity.pdbx_description
1 polymer ?
#
loop_
_entity_poly.entity_id
_entity_poly.type
_entity_poly.pdbx_seq_one_letter_code
_entity_poly.pdbx_strand_id
1 'polypeptide(L)'
;MLNTAAVLPFDLQRLLENEIYQNERAIIITKGMSIDIQSFGPDELAQIDKRLFRDGSGDLIFDRQVSTHYSKGRRRENVKEIGFFGIPQVGQVHQMIRDMAQGTA
;
A
#
# COMPACT_ATOMS: atom_id res chain seq x y z
N MET A 1 0.04 27.23 22.82
CA MET A 1 0.70 26.03 23.37
C MET A 1 1.66 25.54 22.29
N LEU A 2 2.95 25.40 22.61
CA LEU A 2 4.02 25.15 21.64
C LEU A 2 4.26 23.65 21.43
N ASN A 3 4.35 23.28 20.13
CA ASN A 3 5.13 22.24 19.46
C ASN A 3 5.04 20.77 19.89
N THR A 4 4.65 19.94 18.93
CA THR A 4 5.45 18.76 18.55
C THR A 4 5.37 18.61 17.03
N ALA A 5 6.35 19.19 16.33
CA ALA A 5 6.64 18.78 14.96
C ALA A 5 7.22 17.36 15.05
N ALA A 6 6.49 16.36 14.56
CA ALA A 6 7.05 15.04 14.33
C ALA A 6 8.12 15.22 13.24
N VAL A 7 9.38 15.29 13.66
CA VAL A 7 10.53 15.18 12.74
C VAL A 7 10.51 13.74 12.26
N LEU A 8 9.82 13.51 11.14
CA LEU A 8 9.82 12.23 10.47
C LEU A 8 11.23 11.98 9.94
N PRO A 9 11.83 10.80 10.20
CA PRO A 9 13.16 10.47 9.73
C PRO A 9 13.25 10.61 8.20
N PHE A 10 14.42 11.04 7.74
CA PHE A 10 14.73 11.48 6.38
C PHE A 10 14.32 10.48 5.26
N ASP A 11 14.09 9.22 5.60
CA ASP A 11 13.63 8.17 4.68
C ASP A 11 12.14 8.27 4.27
N LEU A 12 11.34 9.09 4.95
CA LEU A 12 9.95 9.37 4.55
C LEU A 12 9.83 10.44 3.46
N GLN A 13 10.91 11.16 3.09
CA GLN A 13 10.84 12.14 2.00
C GLN A 13 10.50 11.51 0.63
N ARG A 14 10.76 10.21 0.45
CA ARG A 14 10.35 9.49 -0.77
C ARG A 14 8.88 9.04 -0.75
N LEU A 15 8.24 9.09 0.41
CA LEU A 15 6.80 8.87 0.61
C LEU A 15 5.99 10.18 0.55
N LEU A 16 6.66 11.35 0.58
CA LEU A 16 6.03 12.68 0.61
C LEU A 16 5.65 13.25 -0.78
N GLU A 17 5.86 12.54 -1.89
CA GLU A 17 5.18 12.89 -3.17
C GLU A 17 3.69 12.48 -3.18
N ASN A 18 3.21 11.79 -2.14
CA ASN A 18 1.82 11.39 -1.98
C ASN A 18 1.16 12.21 -0.85
N GLU A 19 0.62 13.38 -1.19
CA GLU A 19 -0.24 14.14 -0.27
C GLU A 19 -1.52 13.31 0.03
N ILE A 20 -1.60 12.78 1.25
CA ILE A 20 -2.82 12.17 1.81
C ILE A 20 -3.46 13.23 2.70
N TYR A 21 -4.51 13.94 2.27
CA TYR A 21 -5.45 14.59 3.20
C TYR A 21 -6.78 14.96 2.51
N GLN A 22 -7.79 14.11 2.77
CA GLN A 22 -9.25 14.26 2.70
C GLN A 22 -9.84 12.98 2.12
N ASN A 23 -10.57 12.22 2.94
CA ASN A 23 -11.30 10.97 2.64
C ASN A 23 -10.58 9.63 2.87
N GLU A 24 -9.80 9.45 3.95
CA GLU A 24 -9.35 8.14 4.48
C GLU A 24 -8.93 7.11 3.39
N ARG A 25 -8.21 7.58 2.37
CA ARG A 25 -7.84 6.79 1.19
C ARG A 25 -6.34 6.60 1.15
N ALA A 26 -5.90 5.38 0.85
CA ALA A 26 -4.53 5.14 0.43
C ALA A 26 -4.42 5.34 -1.07
N ILE A 27 -3.33 5.96 -1.52
CA ILE A 27 -3.04 6.16 -2.94
C ILE A 27 -1.72 5.47 -3.25
N ILE A 28 -1.73 4.58 -4.24
CA ILE A 28 -0.54 3.96 -4.81
C ILE A 28 -0.28 4.62 -6.17
N ILE A 29 0.89 5.23 -6.31
CA ILE A 29 1.39 5.75 -7.58
C ILE A 29 2.52 4.84 -8.05
N THR A 30 2.29 4.13 -9.16
CA THR A 30 3.32 3.31 -9.81
C THR A 30 3.87 4.07 -11.01
N LYS A 31 5.17 4.37 -11.01
CA LYS A 31 5.86 5.06 -12.11
C LYS A 31 6.65 4.05 -12.95
N GLY A 32 6.35 3.97 -14.25
CA GLY A 32 7.05 3.16 -15.25
C GLY A 32 7.12 3.89 -16.60
N MET A 33 6.82 3.21 -17.72
CA MET A 33 6.59 3.89 -19.02
C MET A 33 5.29 4.72 -19.03
N SER A 34 4.36 4.41 -18.12
CA SER A 34 3.14 5.15 -17.80
C SER A 34 3.08 5.40 -16.29
N ILE A 35 2.22 6.34 -15.88
CA ILE A 35 1.88 6.57 -14.46
C ILE A 35 0.55 5.88 -14.20
N ASP A 36 0.55 4.88 -13.32
CA ASP A 36 -0.67 4.24 -12.81
C ASP A 36 -0.97 4.78 -11.41
N ILE A 37 -2.18 5.31 -11.21
CA ILE A 37 -2.65 5.82 -9.92
C ILE A 37 -3.83 4.97 -9.48
N GLN A 38 -3.74 4.39 -8.28
CA GLN A 38 -4.81 3.60 -7.67
C GLN A 38 -5.15 4.18 -6.31
N SER A 39 -6.44 4.36 -6.05
CA SER A 39 -6.96 4.84 -4.77
C SER A 39 -7.79 3.74 -4.12
N PHE A 40 -7.49 3.46 -2.86
CA PHE A 40 -8.17 2.49 -2.01
C PHE A 40 -8.85 3.24 -0.89
N GLY A 41 -10.17 3.10 -0.76
CA GLY A 41 -10.94 3.68 0.32
C GLY A 41 -10.95 2.80 1.57
N PRO A 42 -11.69 3.21 2.61
CA PRO A 42 -11.74 2.51 3.88
C PRO A 42 -12.15 1.04 3.77
N ASP A 43 -13.11 0.73 2.88
CA ASP A 43 -13.61 -0.62 2.67
C ASP A 43 -12.53 -1.54 2.07
N GLU A 44 -11.75 -1.03 1.11
CA GLU A 44 -10.62 -1.78 0.53
C GLU A 44 -9.46 -1.90 1.53
N LEU A 45 -9.24 -0.88 2.37
CA LEU A 45 -8.23 -0.91 3.44
C LEU A 45 -8.61 -1.84 4.60
N ALA A 46 -9.89 -2.20 4.75
CA ALA A 46 -10.31 -3.20 5.72
C ALA A 46 -9.90 -4.63 5.33
N GLN A 47 -9.64 -4.89 4.04
CA GLN A 47 -9.39 -6.23 3.49
C GLN A 47 -7.93 -6.48 3.10
N ILE A 48 -6.98 -5.87 3.83
CA ILE A 48 -5.56 -6.01 3.56
C ILE A 48 -5.03 -7.39 3.95
N ASP A 49 -4.37 -8.07 3.01
CA ASP A 49 -3.57 -9.27 3.28
C ASP A 49 -2.15 -8.84 3.67
N LYS A 50 -1.71 -9.24 4.87
CA LYS A 50 -0.39 -8.89 5.42
C LYS A 50 0.55 -10.10 5.37
N ARG A 51 1.63 -9.97 4.60
CA ARG A 51 2.73 -10.93 4.59
C ARG A 51 3.87 -10.40 5.46
N LEU A 52 4.18 -11.07 6.56
CA LEU A 52 5.26 -10.69 7.48
C LEU A 52 6.49 -11.58 7.29
N PHE A 53 7.66 -10.96 7.14
CA PHE A 53 8.95 -11.63 7.10
C PHE A 53 9.62 -11.68 8.49
N ARG A 54 10.61 -12.57 8.63
CA ARG A 54 11.27 -12.85 9.92
C ARG A 54 12.01 -11.64 10.51
N ASP A 55 12.45 -10.72 9.67
CA ASP A 55 13.14 -9.49 10.06
C ASP A 55 12.18 -8.34 10.44
N GLY A 56 10.86 -8.58 10.41
CA GLY A 56 9.84 -7.59 10.70
C GLY A 56 9.46 -6.72 9.50
N SER A 57 10.09 -6.90 8.34
CA SER A 57 9.63 -6.32 7.08
C SER A 57 8.48 -7.14 6.48
N GLY A 58 7.83 -6.64 5.44
CA GLY A 58 6.76 -7.39 4.79
C GLY A 58 5.98 -6.63 3.74
N ASP A 59 4.92 -7.27 3.26
CA ASP A 59 4.05 -6.76 2.22
C ASP A 59 2.64 -6.54 2.77
N LEU A 60 1.97 -5.52 2.27
CA LEU A 60 0.55 -5.26 2.44
C LEU A 60 -0.10 -5.29 1.07
N ILE A 61 -0.93 -6.30 0.83
CA ILE A 61 -1.58 -6.55 -0.45
C ILE A 61 -3.03 -6.08 -0.34
N PHE A 62 -3.40 -5.14 -1.20
CA PHE A 62 -4.73 -4.53 -1.28
C PHE A 62 -5.62 -5.23 -2.30
N ASP A 63 -5.03 -5.72 -3.40
CA ASP A 63 -5.77 -6.34 -4.49
C ASP A 63 -4.91 -7.37 -5.24
N ARG A 64 -5.58 -8.28 -5.96
CA ARG A 64 -4.96 -9.27 -6.85
C ARG A 64 -5.66 -9.25 -8.20
N GLN A 65 -4.97 -8.75 -9.22
CA GLN A 65 -5.46 -8.78 -10.59
C GLN A 65 -5.03 -10.07 -11.28
N VAL A 66 -6.00 -10.83 -11.79
CA VAL A 66 -5.74 -12.04 -12.57
C VAL A 66 -5.96 -11.73 -14.04
N SER A 67 -4.91 -11.82 -14.85
CA SER A 67 -5.03 -11.76 -16.32
C SER A 67 -4.82 -13.15 -16.92
N THR A 68 -5.67 -13.51 -17.89
CA THR A 68 -5.52 -14.75 -18.64
C THR A 68 -4.92 -14.45 -19.99
N HIS A 69 -3.79 -15.10 -20.31
CA HIS A 69 -3.14 -15.00 -21.60
C HIS A 69 -3.09 -16.37 -22.29
N TYR A 70 -3.42 -16.39 -23.57
CA TYR A 70 -3.30 -17.58 -24.42
C TYR A 70 -2.01 -17.48 -25.23
N SER A 71 -1.14 -18.49 -25.09
CA SER A 71 0.08 -18.59 -25.90
C SER A 71 0.31 -20.03 -26.33
N LYS A 72 0.52 -20.25 -27.63
CA LYS A 72 0.73 -21.57 -28.26
C LYS A 72 -0.30 -22.62 -27.81
N GLY A 73 -1.59 -22.25 -27.77
CA GLY A 73 -2.68 -23.15 -27.38
C GLY A 73 -2.73 -23.51 -25.89
N ARG A 74 -1.90 -22.88 -25.03
CA ARG A 74 -1.94 -23.05 -23.57
C ARG A 74 -2.49 -21.79 -22.92
N ARG A 75 -3.43 -21.99 -21.99
CA ARG A 75 -3.90 -20.94 -21.07
C ARG A 75 -2.84 -20.75 -19.98
N ARG A 76 -2.41 -19.50 -19.78
CA ARG A 76 -1.60 -19.09 -18.63
C ARG A 76 -2.32 -18.01 -17.87
N GLU A 77 -2.33 -18.13 -16.56
CA GLU A 77 -2.83 -17.10 -15.67
C GLU A 77 -1.63 -16.33 -15.11
N ASN A 78 -1.73 -15.02 -15.13
CA ASN A 78 -0.78 -14.12 -14.50
C ASN A 78 -1.50 -13.41 -13.36
N VAL A 79 -0.98 -13.55 -12.16
CA VAL A 79 -1.52 -12.91 -10.97
C VAL A 79 -0.60 -11.75 -10.60
N LYS A 80 -1.13 -10.55 -10.63
CA LYS A 80 -0.45 -9.33 -10.20
C LYS A 80 -0.99 -8.92 -8.85
N GLU A 81 -0.15 -9.00 -7.82
CA GLU A 81 -0.47 -8.43 -6.51
C GLU A 81 -0.28 -6.92 -6.56
N ILE A 82 -1.18 -6.19 -5.91
CA ILE A 82 -1.14 -4.73 -5.79
C ILE A 82 -1.10 -4.41 -4.31
N GLY A 83 -0.09 -3.64 -3.92
CA GLY A 83 0.29 -3.55 -2.53
C GLY A 83 1.44 -2.59 -2.28
N PHE A 84 1.71 -2.37 -1.01
CA PHE A 84 3.01 -1.91 -0.56
C PHE A 84 3.89 -3.12 -0.29
N PHE A 85 5.08 -3.15 -0.89
CA PHE A 85 5.99 -4.30 -0.82
C PHE A 85 7.28 -3.93 -0.11
N GLY A 86 7.84 -4.89 0.64
CA GLY A 86 9.12 -4.71 1.33
C GLY A 86 9.12 -3.58 2.37
N ILE A 87 7.97 -3.34 3.01
CA ILE A 87 7.81 -2.31 4.03
C ILE A 87 8.62 -2.69 5.27
N PRO A 88 9.57 -1.86 5.74
CA PRO A 88 10.19 -2.05 7.04
C PRO A 88 9.14 -1.91 8.16
N GLN A 89 9.17 -2.80 9.16
CA GLN A 89 8.23 -2.74 10.29
C GLN A 89 6.76 -2.77 9.84
N VAL A 90 6.42 -3.66 8.90
CA VAL A 90 5.10 -3.75 8.25
C VAL A 90 3.92 -3.82 9.23
N GLY A 91 4.15 -4.35 10.44
CA GLY A 91 3.14 -4.40 11.49
C GLY A 91 2.65 -3.03 11.95
N GLN A 92 3.55 -2.05 12.07
CA GLN A 92 3.20 -0.67 12.47
C GLN A 92 2.43 0.03 11.36
N VAL A 93 2.86 -0.13 10.11
CA VAL A 93 2.20 0.45 8.94
C VAL A 93 0.79 -0.12 8.76
N HIS A 94 0.62 -1.44 8.94
CA HIS A 94 -0.69 -2.06 8.91
C HIS A 94 -1.63 -1.54 10.00
N GLN A 95 -1.12 -1.33 11.22
CA GLN A 95 -1.93 -0.79 12.32
C GLN A 95 -2.37 0.63 12.02
N MET A 96 -1.47 1.49 11.57
CA MET A 96 -1.79 2.87 11.17
C MET A 96 -2.87 2.91 10.08
N ILE A 97 -2.78 2.03 9.07
CA ILE A 97 -3.79 1.94 8.01
C ILE A 97 -5.15 1.51 8.57
N ARG A 98 -5.19 0.57 9.53
CA ARG A 98 -6.43 0.19 10.20
C ARG A 98 -7.02 1.31 11.03
N ASP A 99 -6.21 2.04 11.76
CA ASP A 99 -6.67 3.14 12.61
C ASP A 99 -7.28 4.28 11.77
N MET A 100 -6.71 4.54 10.59
CA MET A 100 -7.27 5.45 9.59
C MET A 100 -8.60 4.94 9.00
N ALA A 101 -8.70 3.65 8.67
CA ALA A 101 -9.92 3.07 8.13
C ALA A 101 -11.08 3.02 9.16
N GLN A 102 -10.77 3.07 10.45
CA GLN A 102 -11.74 3.07 11.55
C GLN A 102 -12.06 4.49 12.08
N GLY A 103 -11.44 5.54 11.52
CA GLY A 103 -11.65 6.92 11.95
C GLY A 103 -11.14 7.22 13.37
N THR A 104 -10.15 6.44 13.85
CA THR A 104 -9.58 6.55 15.22
C THR A 104 -8.14 7.10 15.25
N ALA A 105 -7.66 7.65 14.13
CA ALA A 105 -6.33 8.24 14.00
C ALA A 105 -6.24 9.69 14.53
#